data_AF-A0A2V9DFI6-F1
#
_entry.id   AF-A0A2V9DFI6-F1
#
_cell.length_a   1.000
_cell.length_b   1.000
_cell.length_c   1.000
_cell.angle_alpha   90.00
_cell.angle_beta   90.00
_cell.angle_gamma   90.00
#
_symmetry.space_group_name_H-M   'P 1'
#
loop_
_entity.id
_entity.type
_entity.pdbx_description
1 polymer ?
#
loop_
_entity_poly.entity_id
_entity_poly.type
_entity_poly.pdbx_seq_one_letter_code
_entity_poly.pdbx_strand_id
1 'polypeptide(L)'
;MDAVRAPYVETVPTLTLSCHGCRYRSKHEVILGDIVVLELRESAKGSLPVSTQARVKWLTPITIGKEGVWDVAVELETPGNFWGVASPPEDWLLAPEPKAIGRAKSGQELRVVPRSEQQVGPGPNRIVAQMPVLESTPASLASFLAGLNEHVQQLVSEAATAVVVKEKESLIDQFRAHLQDEMTRTLDRAIVNCKEELVHRALKELTKELEASARRTQEHWVSKIEEGMSSAAMRITDQATQVSEHIENMAATANERLQLKMDTLRREATDELKIGSLSICQQAEDFCQQSAQKFANQVQQRTSELKNQFESNVNERVARAGCELDQKVTAFLEESKVALLKLSEGCQESVRGQLRALAVSAVGQLANTLNERAAEIAKQRLSELQDCTRGYLESISGSIAEISKKTAARRRD
;
A
#
# COMPACT_ATOMS: atom_id res chain seq x y z
N MET A 1 -11.45 -24.90 41.59
CA MET A 1 -10.51 -24.00 42.25
C MET A 1 -11.18 -22.64 42.33
N ASP A 2 -11.66 -22.28 43.52
CA ASP A 2 -12.33 -21.01 43.78
C ASP A 2 -11.30 -19.88 43.78
N ALA A 3 -11.11 -19.23 42.64
CA ALA A 3 -10.35 -18.01 42.54
C ALA A 3 -11.31 -16.83 42.74
N VAL A 4 -11.53 -16.44 44.00
CA VAL A 4 -12.15 -15.15 44.33
C VAL A 4 -11.17 -14.06 43.87
N ARG A 5 -11.35 -13.58 42.64
CA ARG A 5 -10.54 -12.49 42.10
C ARG A 5 -11.02 -11.17 42.71
N ALA A 6 -10.09 -10.32 43.11
CA ALA A 6 -10.40 -8.97 43.57
C ALA A 6 -11.10 -8.18 42.44
N PRO A 7 -12.08 -7.32 42.76
CA PRO A 7 -12.69 -6.44 41.77
C PRO A 7 -11.60 -5.59 41.12
N TYR A 8 -11.57 -5.57 39.79
CA TYR A 8 -10.61 -4.79 39.02
C TYR A 8 -11.37 -3.81 38.11
N VAL A 9 -10.71 -2.71 37.77
CA VAL A 9 -11.22 -1.71 36.83
C VAL A 9 -10.11 -1.45 35.82
N GLU A 10 -10.42 -1.64 34.54
CA GLU A 10 -9.46 -1.48 33.45
C GLU A 10 -10.06 -0.59 32.36
N THR A 11 -9.25 0.31 31.80
CA THR A 11 -9.64 1.10 30.63
C THR A 11 -9.06 0.44 29.39
N VAL A 12 -9.94 -0.02 28.50
CA VAL A 12 -9.57 -0.83 27.34
C VAL A 12 -10.14 -0.23 26.05
N PRO A 13 -9.39 -0.23 24.94
CA PRO A 13 -9.95 0.10 23.63
C PRO A 13 -10.83 -1.06 23.12
N THR A 14 -11.99 -0.73 22.59
CA THR A 14 -12.87 -1.70 21.92
C THR A 14 -12.34 -2.01 20.52
N LEU A 15 -12.26 -3.29 20.16
CA LEU A 15 -11.81 -3.76 18.84
C LEU A 15 -12.95 -3.85 17.83
N THR A 16 -14.09 -4.40 18.25
CA THR A 16 -15.28 -4.58 17.40
C THR A 16 -16.53 -4.30 18.24
N LEU A 17 -17.54 -3.65 17.63
CA LEU A 17 -18.79 -3.25 18.26
C LEU A 17 -19.98 -3.76 17.44
N SER A 18 -21.05 -4.17 18.12
CA SER A 18 -22.37 -4.45 17.53
C SER A 18 -23.48 -4.03 18.49
N CYS A 19 -24.74 -4.07 18.07
CA CYS A 19 -25.88 -3.84 18.98
C CYS A 19 -25.95 -4.86 20.12
N HIS A 20 -25.35 -6.04 19.93
CA HIS A 20 -25.40 -7.13 20.91
C HIS A 20 -24.19 -7.16 21.84
N GLY A 21 -23.09 -6.46 21.55
CA GLY A 21 -21.85 -6.70 22.28
C GLY A 21 -20.64 -5.97 21.76
N CYS A 22 -19.51 -6.27 22.39
CA CYS A 22 -18.21 -5.82 21.91
C CYS A 22 -17.12 -6.84 22.17
N ARG A 23 -15.97 -6.60 21.55
CA ARG A 23 -14.73 -7.31 21.83
C ARG A 23 -13.65 -6.32 22.26
N TYR A 24 -12.88 -6.67 23.28
CA TYR A 24 -11.79 -5.85 23.80
C TYR A 24 -10.64 -6.72 24.31
N ARG A 25 -9.47 -6.11 24.52
CA ARG A 25 -8.30 -6.80 25.10
C ARG A 25 -8.15 -6.43 26.57
N SER A 26 -8.01 -7.46 27.41
CA SER A 26 -7.85 -7.35 28.85
C SER A 26 -6.50 -7.90 29.30
N LYS A 27 -5.85 -7.26 30.27
CA LYS A 27 -4.68 -7.86 30.97
C LYS A 27 -5.10 -8.91 31.99
N HIS A 28 -6.39 -8.93 32.33
CA HIS A 28 -7.00 -9.77 33.33
C HIS A 28 -7.79 -10.91 32.66
N GLU A 29 -7.52 -12.15 33.05
CA GLU A 29 -8.30 -13.33 32.64
C GLU A 29 -9.74 -13.25 33.18
N VAL A 30 -10.75 -13.23 32.33
CA VAL A 30 -12.17 -13.15 32.76
C VAL A 30 -12.81 -14.53 32.65
N ILE A 31 -13.71 -14.88 33.57
CA ILE A 31 -14.38 -16.18 33.54
C ILE A 31 -15.52 -16.12 32.51
N LEU A 32 -15.61 -17.18 31.69
CA LEU A 32 -16.70 -17.34 30.75
C LEU A 32 -18.05 -17.40 31.49
N GLY A 33 -19.00 -16.56 31.10
CA GLY A 33 -20.33 -16.46 31.73
C GLY A 33 -20.47 -15.40 32.82
N ASP A 34 -19.37 -14.81 33.30
CA ASP A 34 -19.39 -13.72 34.29
C ASP A 34 -20.03 -12.45 33.73
N ILE A 35 -20.57 -11.64 34.65
CA ILE A 35 -21.13 -10.33 34.34
C ILE A 35 -20.04 -9.27 34.56
N VAL A 36 -19.75 -8.51 33.52
CA VAL A 36 -18.88 -7.33 33.57
C VAL A 36 -19.72 -6.07 33.40
N VAL A 37 -19.28 -4.98 34.02
CA VAL A 37 -19.90 -3.66 33.84
C VAL A 37 -19.04 -2.88 32.86
N LEU A 38 -19.63 -2.51 31.73
CA LEU A 38 -19.00 -1.65 30.72
C LEU A 38 -19.40 -0.21 31.00
N GLU A 39 -18.42 0.69 31.09
CA GLU A 39 -18.62 2.13 31.27
C GLU A 39 -18.02 2.87 30.09
N LEU A 40 -18.83 3.68 29.39
CA LEU A 40 -18.36 4.45 28.25
C LEU A 40 -17.79 5.79 28.73
N ARG A 41 -16.50 6.02 28.48
CA ARG A 41 -15.87 7.32 28.75
C ARG A 41 -16.24 8.32 27.66
N GLU A 42 -17.23 9.16 27.93
CA GLU A 42 -17.65 10.21 27.01
C GLU A 42 -16.63 11.37 26.99
N SER A 43 -16.31 11.87 25.79
CA SER A 43 -15.33 12.95 25.59
C SER A 43 -15.94 14.36 25.65
N ALA A 44 -17.26 14.48 25.85
CA ALA A 44 -17.97 15.76 25.88
C ALA A 44 -18.22 16.23 27.33
N LYS A 45 -17.93 17.51 27.60
CA LYS A 45 -18.10 18.12 28.93
C LYS A 45 -19.59 18.14 29.34
N GLY A 46 -20.00 17.24 30.24
CA GLY A 46 -21.20 17.42 31.07
C GLY A 46 -22.23 16.28 31.08
N SER A 47 -22.02 15.19 30.34
CA SER A 47 -22.90 14.02 30.40
C SER A 47 -22.52 13.06 31.54
N LEU A 48 -23.51 12.34 32.09
CA LEU A 48 -23.30 11.30 33.08
C LEU A 48 -22.71 10.05 32.40
N PRO A 49 -21.75 9.35 33.02
CA PRO A 49 -21.19 8.12 32.45
C PRO A 49 -22.29 7.09 32.23
N VAL A 50 -22.41 6.59 31.00
CA VAL A 50 -23.37 5.55 30.66
C VAL A 50 -22.71 4.21 30.95
N SER A 51 -23.35 3.39 31.79
CA SER A 51 -22.89 2.04 32.15
C SER A 51 -23.92 0.98 31.79
N THR A 52 -23.46 -0.18 31.30
CA THR A 52 -24.32 -1.33 31.00
C THR A 52 -23.68 -2.63 31.49
N GLN A 53 -24.51 -3.64 31.75
CA GLN A 53 -24.04 -4.99 32.09
C GLN A 53 -23.89 -5.84 30.83
N ALA A 54 -22.82 -6.61 30.78
CA ALA A 54 -22.54 -7.54 29.69
C ALA A 54 -22.03 -8.87 30.24
N ARG A 55 -22.32 -9.96 29.53
CA ARG A 55 -21.89 -11.31 29.87
C ARG A 55 -20.72 -11.74 29.00
N VAL A 56 -19.68 -12.30 29.61
CA VAL A 56 -18.56 -12.88 28.86
C VAL A 56 -19.03 -14.11 28.09
N LYS A 57 -18.95 -14.06 26.76
CA LYS A 57 -19.37 -15.16 25.88
C LYS A 57 -18.22 -15.87 25.18
N TRP A 58 -17.07 -15.21 25.11
CA TRP A 58 -15.90 -15.80 24.47
C TRP A 58 -14.63 -15.20 25.06
N LEU A 59 -13.62 -16.05 25.22
CA LEU A 59 -12.34 -15.71 25.80
C LEU A 59 -11.26 -16.46 25.01
N THR A 60 -10.21 -15.76 24.57
CA THR A 60 -9.04 -16.40 23.95
C THR A 60 -7.75 -15.76 24.44
N PRO A 61 -6.78 -16.56 24.94
CA PRO A 61 -5.48 -16.03 25.32
C PRO A 61 -4.68 -15.65 24.07
N ILE A 62 -4.12 -14.45 24.06
CA ILE A 62 -3.20 -13.97 23.02
C ILE A 62 -1.87 -13.62 23.69
N THR A 63 -0.78 -14.16 23.14
CA THR A 63 0.57 -13.79 23.56
C THR A 63 1.08 -12.68 22.64
N ILE A 64 1.23 -11.46 23.17
CA ILE A 64 1.84 -10.34 22.44
C ILE A 64 3.17 -10.01 23.13
N GLY A 65 4.26 -10.56 22.60
CA GLY A 65 5.59 -10.41 23.20
C GLY A 65 5.74 -11.22 24.50
N LYS A 66 6.11 -10.57 25.61
CA LYS A 66 6.27 -11.20 26.93
C LYS A 66 5.05 -11.04 27.84
N GLU A 67 4.02 -10.30 27.41
CA GLU A 67 2.79 -10.10 28.18
C GLU A 67 1.65 -10.96 27.62
N GLY A 68 0.99 -11.73 28.49
CA GLY A 68 -0.24 -12.44 28.17
C GLY A 68 -1.44 -11.50 28.28
N VAL A 69 -2.15 -11.32 27.18
CA VAL A 69 -3.41 -10.55 27.15
C VAL A 69 -4.54 -11.46 26.68
N TRP A 70 -5.76 -11.12 27.05
CA TRP A 70 -6.96 -11.90 26.73
C TRP A 70 -7.82 -11.12 25.76
N ASP A 71 -8.21 -11.75 24.66
CA ASP A 71 -9.28 -11.24 23.79
C ASP A 71 -10.62 -11.70 24.37
N VAL A 72 -11.44 -10.74 24.77
CA VAL A 72 -12.69 -10.98 25.48
C VAL A 72 -13.83 -10.46 24.63
N ALA A 73 -14.79 -11.31 24.29
CA ALA A 73 -16.04 -10.89 23.69
C ALA A 73 -17.18 -11.00 24.71
N VAL A 74 -17.95 -9.93 24.80
CA VAL A 74 -19.05 -9.79 25.75
C VAL A 74 -20.34 -9.49 25.01
N GLU A 75 -21.44 -10.07 25.49
CA GLU A 75 -22.79 -9.83 25.01
C GLU A 75 -23.52 -8.93 26.01
N LEU A 76 -24.07 -7.81 25.55
CA LEU A 76 -24.87 -6.89 26.36
C LEU A 76 -26.15 -7.59 26.84
N GLU A 77 -26.50 -7.39 28.12
CA GLU A 77 -27.76 -7.92 28.66
C GLU A 77 -28.98 -7.29 27.98
N THR A 78 -28.87 -6.02 27.60
CA THR A 78 -29.87 -5.30 26.79
C THR A 78 -29.22 -4.82 25.49
N PRO A 79 -29.48 -5.49 24.35
CA PRO A 79 -28.96 -5.05 23.05
C PRO A 79 -29.46 -3.64 22.68
N GLY A 80 -28.59 -2.82 22.08
CA GLY A 80 -28.94 -1.49 21.60
C GLY A 80 -27.74 -0.57 21.37
N ASN A 81 -28.01 0.70 21.06
CA ASN A 81 -26.98 1.71 20.79
C ASN A 81 -26.36 2.29 22.09
N PHE A 82 -25.85 1.43 22.97
CA PHE A 82 -25.11 1.85 24.17
C PHE A 82 -23.83 2.65 23.83
N TRP A 83 -23.29 2.44 22.62
CA TRP A 83 -22.03 3.02 22.15
C TRP A 83 -22.11 4.51 21.78
N GLY A 84 -23.31 5.09 21.71
CA GLY A 84 -23.48 6.50 21.33
C GLY A 84 -23.17 6.79 19.86
N VAL A 85 -23.34 5.80 18.97
CA VAL A 85 -23.13 6.00 17.53
C VAL A 85 -24.23 6.91 17.00
N ALA A 86 -23.87 8.06 16.41
CA ALA A 86 -24.82 9.10 15.99
C ALA A 86 -25.80 8.65 14.89
N SER A 87 -25.43 7.65 14.09
CA SER A 87 -26.28 7.07 13.04
C SER A 87 -26.08 5.56 13.04
N PRO A 88 -26.71 4.85 13.98
CA PRO A 88 -26.51 3.41 14.09
C PRO A 88 -27.23 2.68 12.94
N PRO A 89 -26.78 1.47 12.58
CA PRO A 89 -27.51 0.58 11.68
C PRO A 89 -28.97 0.36 12.09
N GLU A 90 -29.84 0.04 11.14
CA GLU A 90 -31.30 -0.07 11.34
C GLU A 90 -31.72 -1.16 12.35
N ASP A 91 -30.87 -2.17 12.54
CA ASP A 91 -31.03 -3.27 13.50
C ASP A 91 -30.65 -2.91 14.95
N TRP A 92 -30.13 -1.71 15.19
CA TRP A 92 -29.74 -1.26 16.53
C TRP A 92 -30.93 -0.58 17.22
N LEU A 93 -31.57 -1.31 18.14
CA LEU A 93 -32.62 -0.74 18.99
C LEU A 93 -32.11 0.52 19.70
N LEU A 94 -32.91 1.59 19.67
CA LEU A 94 -32.61 2.84 20.37
C LEU A 94 -32.38 2.53 21.85
N ALA A 95 -31.25 3.01 22.38
CA ALA A 95 -30.85 2.72 23.75
C ALA A 95 -31.99 3.06 24.73
N PRO A 96 -32.26 2.22 25.75
CA PRO A 96 -33.10 2.62 26.86
C PRO A 96 -32.54 3.90 27.47
N GLU A 97 -33.39 4.90 27.77
CA GLU A 97 -32.96 6.12 28.43
C GLU A 97 -32.09 5.80 29.66
N PRO A 98 -31.04 6.61 29.94
CA PRO A 98 -30.06 6.32 30.97
C PRO A 98 -30.75 6.21 32.34
N LYS A 99 -31.07 4.98 32.75
CA LYS A 99 -31.44 4.67 34.11
C LYS A 99 -30.19 4.86 34.96
N ALA A 100 -30.18 5.92 35.75
CA ALA A 100 -29.26 6.06 36.86
C ALA A 100 -29.40 4.80 37.74
N ILE A 101 -28.45 3.87 37.62
CA ILE A 101 -28.38 2.71 38.51
C ILE A 101 -27.96 3.28 39.87
N GLY A 102 -28.98 3.58 40.68
CA GLY A 102 -28.80 3.78 42.09
C GLY A 102 -28.08 2.57 42.67
N ARG A 103 -27.01 2.83 43.40
CA ARG A 103 -26.24 1.90 44.24
C ARG A 103 -27.18 1.00 45.05
N ALA A 104 -27.59 -0.12 44.47
CA ALA A 104 -28.39 -1.13 45.14
C ALA A 104 -27.43 -2.09 45.86
N LYS A 105 -27.66 -2.16 47.16
CA LYS A 105 -26.92 -2.95 48.14
C LYS A 105 -26.99 -4.43 47.80
N SER A 106 -25.93 -5.12 48.18
CA SER A 106 -25.84 -6.56 48.41
C SER A 106 -27.14 -7.22 48.89
N GLY A 107 -27.46 -8.38 48.30
CA GLY A 107 -28.24 -9.44 48.94
C GLY A 107 -29.66 -9.62 48.39
N GLN A 108 -29.85 -10.60 47.51
CA GLN A 108 -31.09 -11.37 47.47
C GLN A 108 -30.89 -12.76 46.85
N GLU A 109 -30.49 -13.66 47.74
CA GLU A 109 -31.05 -15.01 47.96
C GLU A 109 -32.15 -15.47 46.98
N LEU A 110 -31.83 -16.49 46.17
CA LEU A 110 -32.78 -17.30 45.43
C LEU A 110 -33.45 -18.30 46.38
N ARG A 111 -34.75 -18.11 46.65
CA ARG A 111 -35.58 -19.02 47.45
C ARG A 111 -36.37 -19.94 46.51
N VAL A 112 -36.03 -21.22 46.51
CA VAL A 112 -36.78 -22.29 45.83
C VAL A 112 -37.91 -22.77 46.74
N VAL A 113 -39.16 -22.77 46.23
CA VAL A 113 -40.34 -23.33 46.92
C VAL A 113 -40.82 -24.57 46.15
N PRO A 114 -40.84 -25.77 46.75
CA PRO A 114 -41.57 -26.91 46.19
C PRO A 114 -43.04 -26.89 46.65
N ARG A 115 -43.96 -27.14 45.71
CA ARG A 115 -45.42 -27.19 45.90
C ARG A 115 -45.82 -28.62 46.25
N SER A 116 -46.38 -28.84 47.45
CA SER A 116 -46.92 -30.13 47.88
C SER A 116 -48.29 -30.45 47.29
N GLU A 117 -48.45 -31.74 47.04
CA GLU A 117 -49.67 -32.51 46.77
C GLU A 117 -50.77 -32.32 47.82
N GLN A 118 -52.02 -32.53 47.41
CA GLN A 118 -53.14 -32.69 48.34
C GLN A 118 -54.02 -33.87 47.87
N GLN A 119 -53.80 -35.03 48.48
CA GLN A 119 -54.79 -36.09 48.66
C GLN A 119 -55.65 -35.75 49.90
N VAL A 120 -56.98 -35.87 49.80
CA VAL A 120 -57.83 -36.22 50.95
C VAL A 120 -58.93 -37.16 50.47
N GLY A 121 -58.99 -38.32 51.11
CA GLY A 121 -59.99 -39.36 50.92
C GLY A 121 -61.24 -39.20 51.81
N PRO A 122 -61.95 -40.31 52.12
CA PRO A 122 -63.42 -40.39 52.16
C PRO A 122 -64.02 -40.50 53.58
N GLY A 123 -65.36 -40.41 53.70
CA GLY A 123 -66.07 -40.59 54.97
C GLY A 123 -67.58 -40.91 54.85
N PRO A 124 -68.07 -42.05 55.38
CA PRO A 124 -69.47 -42.52 55.37
C PRO A 124 -70.16 -42.51 56.75
N ASN A 125 -71.51 -42.65 56.80
CA ASN A 125 -72.36 -43.33 57.82
C ASN A 125 -73.81 -42.75 57.81
N ARG A 126 -74.95 -43.47 57.93
CA ARG A 126 -75.49 -44.57 58.79
C ARG A 126 -76.51 -44.01 59.80
N ILE A 127 -77.52 -44.83 60.17
CA ILE A 127 -78.40 -44.84 61.39
C ILE A 127 -79.90 -44.62 61.05
N VAL A 128 -80.97 -45.27 61.59
CA VAL A 128 -81.30 -46.50 62.37
C VAL A 128 -82.83 -46.45 62.66
N ALA A 129 -83.51 -47.61 62.65
CA ALA A 129 -84.74 -48.05 63.40
C ALA A 129 -86.01 -47.15 63.45
N GLN A 130 -87.22 -47.57 63.88
CA GLN A 130 -87.74 -48.71 64.66
C GLN A 130 -89.29 -48.73 64.56
N MET A 131 -89.91 -49.88 64.87
CA MET A 131 -91.35 -50.12 65.18
C MET A 131 -91.78 -49.53 66.55
N PRO A 132 -93.10 -49.45 66.87
CA PRO A 132 -93.82 -50.45 67.73
C PRO A 132 -95.30 -50.68 67.27
N VAL A 133 -96.07 -51.77 67.50
CA VAL A 133 -96.52 -52.65 68.63
C VAL A 133 -97.49 -52.01 69.65
N LEU A 134 -98.73 -52.57 69.78
CA LEU A 134 -99.46 -53.01 71.00
C LEU A 134 -100.92 -53.45 70.63
N GLU A 135 -101.40 -54.68 70.92
CA GLU A 135 -102.22 -55.13 72.09
C GLU A 135 -103.70 -54.66 72.06
N SER A 136 -104.76 -55.33 72.56
CA SER A 136 -105.02 -56.59 73.30
C SER A 136 -106.55 -56.83 73.40
N THR A 137 -106.94 -58.08 73.68
CA THR A 137 -108.25 -58.67 74.15
C THR A 137 -108.70 -58.11 75.54
N PRO A 138 -109.83 -58.49 76.25
CA PRO A 138 -110.46 -59.85 76.39
C PRO A 138 -112.01 -59.93 76.74
N ALA A 139 -112.69 -61.08 76.55
CA ALA A 139 -113.11 -62.16 77.50
C ALA A 139 -114.58 -62.18 78.01
N SER A 140 -115.26 -63.33 77.84
CA SER A 140 -115.95 -64.18 78.86
C SER A 140 -116.68 -65.31 78.09
N LEU A 141 -116.49 -66.63 78.25
CA LEU A 141 -116.48 -67.61 79.35
C LEU A 141 -117.84 -67.97 79.99
N ALA A 142 -118.36 -69.10 79.49
CA ALA A 142 -119.01 -70.17 80.24
C ALA A 142 -120.42 -69.97 80.83
N SER A 143 -121.44 -70.42 80.09
CA SER A 143 -122.32 -71.53 80.53
C SER A 143 -123.34 -71.89 79.44
N PHE A 144 -123.19 -73.03 78.77
CA PHE A 144 -124.28 -74.01 78.54
C PHE A 144 -123.74 -75.24 77.79
N LEU A 145 -123.06 -76.12 78.54
CA LEU A 145 -122.69 -77.46 78.10
C LEU A 145 -123.94 -78.36 78.13
N ALA A 146 -124.27 -79.03 77.02
CA ALA A 146 -124.93 -80.36 76.98
C ALA A 146 -125.38 -80.85 75.57
N GLY A 147 -124.89 -80.30 74.45
CA GLY A 147 -125.28 -80.73 73.09
C GLY A 147 -124.13 -81.10 72.14
N LEU A 148 -122.93 -81.33 72.68
CA LEU A 148 -121.66 -81.14 71.97
C LEU A 148 -120.80 -82.42 71.88
N ASN A 149 -121.40 -83.58 71.55
CA ASN A 149 -120.66 -84.85 71.49
C ASN A 149 -120.85 -85.71 70.22
N GLU A 150 -121.61 -85.27 69.22
CA GLU A 150 -121.72 -86.01 67.94
C GLU A 150 -121.28 -85.20 66.70
N HIS A 151 -121.09 -83.88 66.83
CA HIS A 151 -120.60 -83.02 65.74
C HIS A 151 -119.07 -82.82 65.70
N VAL A 152 -118.35 -83.17 66.77
CA VAL A 152 -116.90 -82.91 66.88
C VAL A 152 -116.07 -83.96 66.13
N GLN A 153 -116.56 -85.19 65.99
CA GLN A 153 -115.76 -86.28 65.40
C GLN A 153 -115.75 -86.25 63.86
N GLN A 154 -116.76 -85.67 63.22
CA GLN A 154 -116.83 -85.50 61.76
C GLN A 154 -116.08 -84.25 61.29
N LEU A 155 -116.08 -83.19 62.11
CA LEU A 155 -115.34 -81.94 61.86
C LEU A 155 -113.81 -82.10 61.98
N VAL A 156 -113.34 -83.00 62.83
CA VAL A 156 -111.88 -83.26 63.02
C VAL A 156 -111.29 -84.08 61.86
N SER A 157 -112.08 -84.95 61.23
CA SER A 157 -111.68 -85.72 60.04
C SER A 157 -111.62 -84.85 58.77
N GLU A 158 -112.62 -83.98 58.56
CA GLU A 158 -112.60 -82.99 57.46
C GLU A 158 -111.55 -81.89 57.67
N ALA A 159 -111.27 -81.48 58.92
CA ALA A 159 -110.22 -80.52 59.21
C ALA A 159 -108.82 -81.09 58.97
N ALA A 160 -108.56 -82.38 59.25
CA ALA A 160 -107.25 -82.99 59.02
C ALA A 160 -106.94 -83.17 57.51
N THR A 161 -107.91 -83.59 56.71
CA THR A 161 -107.75 -83.66 55.25
C THR A 161 -107.71 -82.26 54.62
N ALA A 162 -108.47 -81.29 55.13
CA ALA A 162 -108.38 -79.90 54.68
C ALA A 162 -107.03 -79.26 55.03
N VAL A 163 -106.43 -79.58 56.18
CA VAL A 163 -105.09 -79.09 56.55
C VAL A 163 -104.00 -79.73 55.68
N VAL A 164 -104.08 -81.03 55.39
CA VAL A 164 -103.11 -81.71 54.50
C VAL A 164 -103.25 -81.23 53.05
N VAL A 165 -104.47 -80.99 52.57
CA VAL A 165 -104.70 -80.40 51.23
C VAL A 165 -104.19 -78.97 51.17
N LYS A 166 -104.45 -78.15 52.21
CA LYS A 166 -103.96 -76.77 52.30
C LYS A 166 -102.44 -76.66 52.41
N GLU A 167 -101.79 -77.56 53.14
CA GLU A 167 -100.32 -77.69 53.21
C GLU A 167 -99.73 -78.12 51.86
N LYS A 168 -100.35 -79.09 51.18
CA LYS A 168 -99.96 -79.51 49.82
C LYS A 168 -100.11 -78.36 48.83
N GLU A 169 -101.22 -77.63 48.88
CA GLU A 169 -101.46 -76.44 48.05
C GLU A 169 -100.43 -75.35 48.38
N SER A 170 -100.16 -75.08 49.66
CA SER A 170 -99.15 -74.11 50.09
C SER A 170 -97.73 -74.50 49.62
N LEU A 171 -97.36 -75.77 49.68
CA LEU A 171 -96.06 -76.26 49.23
C LEU A 171 -95.94 -76.17 47.70
N ILE A 172 -97.01 -76.47 46.96
CA ILE A 172 -97.07 -76.31 45.50
C ILE A 172 -96.96 -74.83 45.12
N ASP A 173 -97.63 -73.94 45.85
CA ASP A 173 -97.57 -72.51 45.62
C ASP A 173 -96.20 -71.93 45.99
N GLN A 174 -95.57 -72.41 47.07
CA GLN A 174 -94.19 -72.06 47.45
C GLN A 174 -93.19 -72.54 46.38
N PHE A 175 -93.33 -73.77 45.88
CA PHE A 175 -92.47 -74.29 44.82
C PHE A 175 -92.66 -73.51 43.51
N ARG A 176 -93.90 -73.15 43.16
CA ARG A 176 -94.20 -72.30 42.00
C ARG A 176 -93.59 -70.90 42.16
N ALA A 177 -93.74 -70.29 43.34
CA ALA A 177 -93.15 -68.98 43.64
C ALA A 177 -91.62 -69.03 43.59
N HIS A 178 -90.99 -70.07 44.16
CA HIS A 178 -89.55 -70.27 44.11
C HIS A 178 -89.05 -70.50 42.67
N LEU A 179 -89.75 -71.31 41.87
CA LEU A 179 -89.41 -71.51 40.46
C LEU A 179 -89.56 -70.22 39.65
N GLN A 180 -90.62 -69.44 39.88
CA GLN A 180 -90.82 -68.15 39.22
C GLN A 180 -89.73 -67.16 39.60
N ASP A 181 -89.42 -67.06 40.88
CA ASP A 181 -88.37 -66.19 41.42
C ASP A 181 -86.97 -66.59 40.90
N GLU A 182 -86.66 -67.88 40.84
CA GLU A 182 -85.39 -68.36 40.28
C GLU A 182 -85.33 -68.17 38.76
N MET A 183 -86.45 -68.35 38.05
CA MET A 183 -86.54 -68.05 36.62
C MET A 183 -86.37 -66.55 36.35
N THR A 184 -87.01 -65.68 37.14
CA THR A 184 -86.84 -64.23 37.04
C THR A 184 -85.40 -63.84 37.35
N ARG A 185 -84.78 -64.38 38.41
CA ARG A 185 -83.37 -64.11 38.75
C ARG A 185 -82.39 -64.59 37.68
N THR A 186 -82.61 -65.76 37.09
CA THR A 186 -81.74 -66.28 36.02
C THR A 186 -81.90 -65.49 34.73
N LEU A 187 -83.13 -65.10 34.38
CA LEU A 187 -83.40 -64.22 33.25
C LEU A 187 -82.77 -62.84 33.47
N ASP A 188 -82.94 -62.22 34.64
CA ASP A 188 -82.35 -60.92 34.98
C ASP A 188 -80.82 -60.97 34.90
N ARG A 189 -80.20 -62.05 35.39
CA ARG A 189 -78.75 -62.26 35.28
C ARG A 189 -78.30 -62.40 33.83
N ALA A 190 -79.05 -63.16 33.01
CA ALA A 190 -78.75 -63.31 31.59
C ALA A 190 -78.93 -61.98 30.83
N ILE A 191 -79.93 -61.18 31.18
CA ILE A 191 -80.16 -59.84 30.60
C ILE A 191 -79.01 -58.89 30.97
N VAL A 192 -78.59 -58.87 32.24
CA VAL A 192 -77.47 -58.03 32.68
C VAL A 192 -76.18 -58.43 31.98
N ASN A 193 -75.84 -59.74 31.93
CA ASN A 193 -74.65 -60.22 31.24
C ASN A 193 -74.68 -59.93 29.74
N CYS A 194 -75.83 -60.13 29.09
CA CYS A 194 -76.01 -59.81 27.67
C CYS A 194 -75.82 -58.30 27.41
N LYS A 195 -76.34 -57.44 28.28
CA LYS A 195 -76.15 -55.99 28.20
C LYS A 195 -74.68 -55.61 28.35
N GLU A 196 -73.98 -56.17 29.32
CA GLU A 196 -72.55 -55.90 29.54
C GLU A 196 -71.69 -56.37 28.35
N GLU A 197 -71.95 -57.57 27.82
CA GLU A 197 -71.26 -58.08 26.65
C GLU A 197 -71.54 -57.25 25.39
N LEU A 198 -72.77 -56.78 25.18
CA LEU A 198 -73.14 -55.95 24.04
C LEU A 198 -72.48 -54.57 24.14
N VAL A 199 -72.49 -53.95 25.33
CA VAL A 199 -71.81 -52.67 25.58
C VAL A 199 -70.31 -52.82 25.39
N HIS A 200 -69.69 -53.88 25.93
CA HIS A 200 -68.26 -54.12 25.78
C HIS A 200 -67.87 -54.34 24.30
N ARG A 201 -68.66 -55.13 23.55
CA ARG A 201 -68.44 -55.32 22.11
C ARG A 201 -68.60 -54.01 21.32
N ALA A 202 -69.66 -53.26 21.59
CA ALA A 202 -69.89 -51.97 20.92
C ALA A 202 -68.77 -50.96 21.20
N LEU A 203 -68.31 -50.86 22.45
CA LEU A 203 -67.19 -49.99 22.82
C LEU A 203 -65.88 -50.43 22.17
N LYS A 204 -65.61 -51.73 22.11
CA LYS A 204 -64.39 -52.27 21.48
C LYS A 204 -64.35 -51.98 19.99
N GLU A 205 -65.45 -52.21 19.27
CA GLU A 205 -65.51 -51.90 17.83
C GLU A 205 -65.45 -50.39 17.58
N LEU A 206 -66.14 -49.57 18.38
CA LEU A 206 -66.05 -48.10 18.27
C LEU A 206 -64.63 -47.59 18.51
N THR A 207 -63.93 -48.12 19.52
CA THR A 207 -62.54 -47.75 19.80
C THR A 207 -61.62 -48.14 18.65
N LYS A 208 -61.81 -49.35 18.10
CA LYS A 208 -61.04 -49.84 16.94
C LYS A 208 -61.29 -49.00 15.69
N GLU A 209 -62.53 -48.60 15.43
CA GLU A 209 -62.87 -47.70 14.32
C GLU A 209 -62.28 -46.31 14.51
N LEU A 210 -62.33 -45.76 15.73
CA LEU A 210 -61.74 -44.48 16.07
C LEU A 210 -60.22 -44.50 15.88
N GLU A 211 -59.54 -45.54 16.38
CA GLU A 211 -58.10 -45.73 16.19
C GLU A 211 -57.73 -45.88 14.71
N ALA A 212 -58.49 -46.68 13.95
CA ALA A 212 -58.26 -46.85 12.51
C ALA A 212 -58.50 -45.54 11.74
N SER A 213 -59.49 -44.74 12.14
CA SER A 213 -59.74 -43.43 11.56
C SER A 213 -58.61 -42.45 11.90
N ALA A 214 -58.18 -42.41 13.16
CA ALA A 214 -57.06 -41.57 13.61
C ALA A 214 -55.77 -41.89 12.85
N ARG A 215 -55.45 -43.18 12.68
CA ARG A 215 -54.29 -43.62 11.89
C ARG A 215 -54.38 -43.19 10.43
N ARG A 216 -55.53 -43.39 9.78
CA ARG A 216 -55.74 -42.95 8.38
C ARG A 216 -55.56 -41.44 8.23
N THR A 217 -56.12 -40.66 9.16
CA THR A 217 -55.96 -39.21 9.13
C THR A 217 -54.50 -38.81 9.38
N GLN A 218 -53.81 -39.46 10.32
CA GLN A 218 -52.39 -39.21 10.58
C GLN A 218 -51.52 -39.53 9.36
N GLU A 219 -51.68 -40.70 8.75
CA GLU A 219 -50.97 -41.11 7.53
C GLU A 219 -51.20 -40.13 6.38
N HIS A 220 -52.45 -39.68 6.19
CA HIS A 220 -52.77 -38.67 5.19
C HIS A 220 -52.03 -37.35 5.43
N TRP A 221 -52.02 -36.86 6.68
CA TRP A 221 -51.33 -35.61 7.01
C TRP A 221 -49.81 -35.75 6.92
N VAL A 222 -49.23 -36.87 7.34
CA VAL A 222 -47.80 -37.15 7.19
C VAL A 222 -47.40 -37.12 5.72
N SER A 223 -48.13 -37.85 4.86
CA SER A 223 -47.86 -37.87 3.41
C SER A 223 -47.98 -36.48 2.79
N LYS A 224 -48.99 -35.69 3.17
CA LYS A 224 -49.16 -34.32 2.68
C LYS A 224 -48.05 -33.37 3.14
N ILE A 225 -47.56 -33.54 4.37
CA ILE A 225 -46.42 -32.78 4.89
C ILE A 225 -45.14 -33.17 4.15
N GLU A 226 -44.89 -34.46 3.92
CA GLU A 226 -43.74 -34.95 3.17
C GLU A 226 -43.72 -34.45 1.72
N GLU A 227 -44.87 -34.46 1.04
CA GLU A 227 -45.02 -33.89 -0.31
C GLU A 227 -44.76 -32.38 -0.31
N GLY A 228 -45.32 -31.67 0.68
CA GLY A 228 -45.12 -30.23 0.86
C GLY A 228 -43.65 -29.86 1.12
N MET A 229 -42.98 -30.62 1.99
CA MET A 229 -41.55 -30.45 2.29
C MET A 229 -40.67 -30.77 1.08
N SER A 230 -40.97 -31.86 0.35
CA SER A 230 -40.22 -32.23 -0.86
C SER A 230 -40.37 -31.16 -1.94
N SER A 231 -41.58 -30.66 -2.14
CA SER A 231 -41.86 -29.56 -3.07
C SER A 231 -41.17 -28.26 -2.65
N ALA A 232 -41.15 -27.94 -1.37
CA ALA A 232 -40.43 -26.78 -0.84
C ALA A 232 -38.91 -26.91 -1.00
N ALA A 233 -38.34 -28.08 -0.72
CA ALA A 233 -36.93 -28.37 -0.88
C ALA A 233 -36.48 -28.24 -2.35
N MET A 234 -37.29 -28.76 -3.29
CA MET A 234 -37.03 -28.58 -4.73
C MET A 234 -37.04 -27.09 -5.12
N ARG A 235 -38.03 -26.31 -4.68
CA ARG A 235 -38.08 -24.86 -4.96
C ARG A 235 -36.89 -24.10 -4.37
N ILE A 236 -36.48 -24.44 -3.15
CA ILE A 236 -35.32 -23.81 -2.51
C ILE A 236 -34.04 -24.14 -3.29
N THR A 237 -33.90 -25.39 -3.73
CA THR A 237 -32.72 -25.82 -4.51
C THR A 237 -32.68 -25.13 -5.87
N ASP A 238 -33.82 -25.05 -6.57
CA ASP A 238 -33.95 -24.34 -7.85
C ASP A 238 -33.63 -22.84 -7.71
N GLN A 239 -34.19 -22.18 -6.69
CA GLN A 239 -33.86 -20.79 -6.38
C GLN A 239 -32.38 -20.60 -6.02
N ALA A 240 -31.79 -21.52 -5.24
CA ALA A 240 -30.37 -21.45 -4.91
C ALA A 240 -29.49 -21.56 -6.16
N THR A 241 -29.84 -22.45 -7.10
CA THR A 241 -29.12 -22.57 -8.37
C THR A 241 -29.25 -21.32 -9.25
N GLN A 242 -30.44 -20.73 -9.34
CA GLN A 242 -30.67 -19.49 -10.09
C GLN A 242 -29.91 -18.30 -9.50
N VAL A 243 -29.90 -18.18 -8.17
CA VAL A 243 -29.14 -17.12 -7.48
C VAL A 243 -27.63 -17.33 -7.68
N SER A 244 -27.14 -18.56 -7.60
CA SER A 244 -25.73 -18.87 -7.86
C SER A 244 -25.32 -18.50 -9.29
N GLU A 245 -26.11 -18.91 -10.29
CA GLU A 245 -25.87 -18.58 -11.70
C GLU A 245 -25.92 -17.06 -11.94
N HIS A 246 -26.86 -16.36 -11.31
CA HIS A 246 -26.96 -14.91 -11.41
C HIS A 246 -25.73 -14.21 -10.82
N ILE A 247 -25.26 -14.65 -9.65
CA ILE A 247 -24.05 -14.12 -9.00
C ILE A 247 -22.81 -14.39 -9.87
N GLU A 248 -22.67 -15.60 -10.41
CA GLU A 248 -21.55 -15.96 -11.29
C GLU A 248 -21.53 -15.10 -12.57
N ASN A 249 -22.70 -14.89 -13.19
CA ASN A 249 -22.84 -14.03 -14.38
C ASN A 249 -22.53 -12.56 -14.06
N MET A 250 -22.99 -12.06 -12.91
CA MET A 250 -22.66 -10.71 -12.45
C MET A 250 -21.16 -10.56 -12.19
N ALA A 251 -20.53 -11.55 -11.55
CA ALA A 251 -19.10 -11.55 -11.28
C ALA A 251 -18.28 -11.61 -12.57
N ALA A 252 -18.67 -12.43 -13.54
CA ALA A 252 -18.05 -12.49 -14.86
C ALA A 252 -18.13 -11.14 -15.59
N THR A 253 -19.33 -10.54 -15.64
CA THR A 253 -19.54 -9.22 -16.26
C THR A 253 -18.73 -8.11 -15.57
N ALA A 254 -18.65 -8.13 -14.23
CA ALA A 254 -17.86 -7.17 -13.47
C ALA A 254 -16.36 -7.32 -13.75
N ASN A 255 -15.86 -8.56 -13.81
CA ASN A 255 -14.47 -8.86 -14.13
C ASN A 255 -14.10 -8.42 -15.55
N GLU A 256 -14.96 -8.69 -16.56
CA GLU A 256 -14.75 -8.23 -17.93
C GLU A 256 -14.66 -6.69 -18.02
N ARG A 257 -15.56 -5.98 -17.32
CA ARG A 257 -15.52 -4.51 -17.26
C ARG A 257 -14.24 -3.99 -16.59
N LEU A 258 -13.78 -4.65 -15.53
CA LEU A 258 -12.54 -4.28 -14.85
C LEU A 258 -11.32 -4.54 -15.74
N GLN A 259 -11.27 -5.68 -16.43
CA GLN A 259 -10.21 -6.01 -17.39
C GLN A 259 -10.17 -4.99 -18.54
N LEU A 260 -11.31 -4.66 -19.14
CA LEU A 260 -11.40 -3.65 -20.20
C LEU A 260 -10.89 -2.28 -19.75
N LYS A 261 -11.26 -1.84 -18.54
CA LYS A 261 -10.77 -0.57 -17.96
C LYS A 261 -9.27 -0.62 -17.70
N MET A 262 -8.77 -1.71 -17.13
CA MET A 262 -7.34 -1.89 -16.87
C MET A 262 -6.52 -1.87 -18.18
N ASP A 263 -7.01 -2.52 -19.23
CA ASP A 263 -6.35 -2.54 -20.54
C ASP A 263 -6.38 -1.17 -21.23
N THR A 264 -7.45 -0.40 -21.01
CA THR A 264 -7.57 0.98 -21.50
C THR A 264 -6.57 1.89 -20.78
N LEU A 265 -6.54 1.86 -19.45
CA LEU A 265 -5.58 2.64 -18.66
C LEU A 265 -4.13 2.26 -18.97
N ARG A 266 -3.85 0.97 -19.19
CA ARG A 266 -2.50 0.51 -19.58
C ARG A 266 -2.08 1.08 -20.93
N ARG A 267 -3.00 1.11 -21.91
CA ARG A 267 -2.73 1.71 -23.23
C ARG A 267 -2.49 3.21 -23.12
N GLU A 268 -3.35 3.94 -22.40
CA GLU A 268 -3.21 5.37 -22.17
C GLU A 268 -1.88 5.72 -21.49
N ALA A 269 -1.51 5.02 -20.43
CA ALA A 269 -0.23 5.22 -19.74
C ALA A 269 0.98 4.91 -20.65
N THR A 270 0.88 3.89 -21.49
CA THR A 270 1.94 3.56 -22.45
C THR A 270 2.09 4.63 -23.51
N ASP A 271 0.97 5.18 -24.00
CA ASP A 271 0.99 6.24 -25.01
C ASP A 271 1.48 7.57 -24.42
N GLU A 272 1.09 7.92 -23.19
CA GLU A 272 1.65 9.07 -22.46
C GLU A 272 3.16 8.94 -22.26
N LEU A 273 3.65 7.75 -21.85
CA LEU A 273 5.08 7.49 -21.71
C LEU A 273 5.82 7.61 -23.05
N LYS A 274 5.23 7.11 -24.15
CA LYS A 274 5.80 7.28 -25.50
C LYS A 274 5.89 8.75 -25.90
N ILE A 275 4.79 9.50 -25.73
CA ILE A 275 4.74 10.94 -26.04
C ILE A 275 5.78 11.69 -25.21
N GLY A 276 5.86 11.43 -23.91
CA GLY A 276 6.85 12.01 -23.01
C GLY A 276 8.29 11.67 -23.43
N SER A 277 8.56 10.41 -23.77
CA SER A 277 9.90 9.98 -24.22
C SER A 277 10.32 10.65 -25.54
N LEU A 278 9.40 10.77 -26.51
CA LEU A 278 9.67 11.44 -27.77
C LEU A 278 9.93 12.94 -27.56
N SER A 279 9.17 13.58 -26.66
CA SER A 279 9.40 14.99 -26.30
C SER A 279 10.78 15.20 -25.65
N ILE A 280 11.22 14.30 -24.77
CA ILE A 280 12.54 14.38 -24.13
C ILE A 280 13.65 14.15 -25.17
N CYS A 281 13.49 13.16 -26.07
CA CYS A 281 14.44 12.92 -27.15
C CYS A 281 14.57 14.13 -28.07
N GLN A 282 13.45 14.76 -28.46
CA GLN A 282 13.47 15.97 -29.27
C GLN A 282 14.18 17.12 -28.55
N GLN A 283 13.89 17.33 -27.27
CA GLN A 283 14.56 18.38 -26.48
C GLN A 283 16.07 18.14 -26.36
N ALA A 284 16.50 16.89 -26.22
CA ALA A 284 17.90 16.52 -26.18
C ALA A 284 18.58 16.75 -27.55
N GLU A 285 17.91 16.43 -28.64
CA GLU A 285 18.39 16.69 -30.00
C GLU A 285 18.56 18.19 -30.25
N ASP A 286 17.54 18.99 -29.93
CA ASP A 286 17.56 20.45 -30.05
C ASP A 286 18.70 21.06 -29.20
N PHE A 287 18.90 20.56 -27.98
CA PHE A 287 19.99 20.99 -27.11
C PHE A 287 21.37 20.65 -27.71
N CYS A 288 21.54 19.43 -28.23
CA CYS A 288 22.78 19.01 -28.88
C CYS A 288 23.07 19.87 -30.11
N GLN A 289 22.06 20.14 -30.93
CA GLN A 289 22.16 20.99 -32.11
C GLN A 289 22.53 22.43 -31.74
N GLN A 290 21.87 23.00 -30.73
CA GLN A 290 22.17 24.35 -30.25
C GLN A 290 23.59 24.46 -29.68
N SER A 291 24.02 23.45 -28.91
CA SER A 291 25.37 23.38 -28.36
C SER A 291 26.43 23.26 -29.45
N ALA A 292 26.21 22.39 -30.44
CA ALA A 292 27.08 22.23 -31.60
C ALA A 292 27.19 23.52 -32.42
N GLN A 293 26.07 24.23 -32.66
CA GLN A 293 26.08 25.51 -33.36
C GLN A 293 26.84 26.59 -32.59
N LYS A 294 26.63 26.67 -31.27
CA LYS A 294 27.35 27.62 -30.40
C LYS A 294 28.85 27.35 -30.43
N PHE A 295 29.26 26.09 -30.35
CA PHE A 295 30.66 25.69 -30.43
C PHE A 295 31.26 26.02 -31.80
N ALA A 296 30.56 25.70 -32.90
CA ALA A 296 31.00 26.02 -34.26
C ALA A 296 31.23 27.53 -34.43
N ASN A 297 30.29 28.35 -33.95
CA ASN A 297 30.40 29.81 -33.98
C ASN A 297 31.61 30.31 -33.16
N GLN A 298 31.85 29.75 -31.97
CA GLN A 298 33.01 30.11 -31.13
C GLN A 298 34.34 29.71 -31.78
N VAL A 299 34.42 28.53 -32.38
CA VAL A 299 35.60 28.07 -33.11
C VAL A 299 35.86 28.98 -34.31
N GLN A 300 34.83 29.34 -35.07
CA GLN A 300 34.96 30.25 -36.21
C GLN A 300 35.40 31.64 -35.79
N GLN A 301 34.87 32.16 -34.66
CA GLN A 301 35.28 33.44 -34.10
C GLN A 301 36.76 33.42 -33.70
N ARG A 302 37.20 32.42 -32.91
CA ARG A 302 38.61 32.28 -32.51
C ARG A 302 39.53 32.08 -33.70
N THR A 303 39.10 31.32 -34.71
CA THR A 303 39.90 31.10 -35.92
C THR A 303 40.08 32.42 -36.69
N SER A 304 39.02 33.23 -36.82
CA SER A 304 39.11 34.57 -37.44
C SER A 304 40.01 35.51 -36.63
N GLU A 305 39.90 35.49 -35.30
CA GLU A 305 40.75 36.29 -34.42
C GLU A 305 42.22 35.90 -34.53
N LEU A 306 42.55 34.61 -34.47
CA LEU A 306 43.91 34.10 -34.60
C LEU A 306 44.49 34.42 -35.99
N LYS A 307 43.66 34.30 -37.05
CA LYS A 307 44.04 34.69 -38.41
C LYS A 307 44.43 36.17 -38.46
N ASN A 308 43.58 37.05 -37.93
CA ASN A 308 43.84 38.49 -37.93
C ASN A 308 45.09 38.84 -37.10
N GLN A 309 45.29 38.19 -35.95
CA GLN A 309 46.50 38.35 -35.13
C GLN A 309 47.76 37.91 -35.88
N PHE A 310 47.70 36.78 -36.57
CA PHE A 310 48.81 36.29 -37.38
C PHE A 310 49.13 37.24 -38.54
N GLU A 311 48.12 37.66 -39.31
CA GLU A 311 48.28 38.62 -40.40
C GLU A 311 48.86 39.95 -39.89
N SER A 312 48.37 40.47 -38.76
CA SER A 312 48.92 41.67 -38.12
C SER A 312 50.39 41.50 -37.71
N ASN A 313 50.75 40.36 -37.09
CA ASN A 313 52.13 40.09 -36.65
C ASN A 313 53.09 39.94 -37.84
N VAL A 314 52.67 39.23 -38.90
CA VAL A 314 53.44 39.09 -40.13
C VAL A 314 53.64 40.45 -40.79
N ASN A 315 52.57 41.26 -40.92
CA ASN A 315 52.66 42.60 -41.50
C ASN A 315 53.59 43.51 -40.67
N GLU A 316 53.53 43.46 -39.34
CA GLU A 316 54.42 44.22 -38.46
C GLU A 316 55.89 43.80 -38.63
N ARG A 317 56.16 42.49 -38.68
CA ARG A 317 57.53 41.97 -38.90
C ARG A 317 58.07 42.32 -40.27
N VAL A 318 57.24 42.25 -41.32
CA VAL A 318 57.61 42.63 -42.69
C VAL A 318 57.90 44.14 -42.77
N ALA A 319 57.05 44.98 -42.18
CA ALA A 319 57.27 46.42 -42.11
C ALA A 319 58.57 46.76 -41.37
N ARG A 320 58.83 46.10 -40.23
CA ARG A 320 60.06 46.29 -39.45
C ARG A 320 61.31 45.88 -40.23
N ALA A 321 61.28 44.72 -40.87
CA ALA A 321 62.39 44.25 -41.72
C ALA A 321 62.62 45.19 -42.92
N GLY A 322 61.55 45.75 -43.50
CA GLY A 322 61.63 46.77 -44.54
C GLY A 322 62.36 48.03 -44.06
N CYS A 323 61.96 48.58 -42.90
CA CYS A 323 62.63 49.74 -42.30
C CYS A 323 64.10 49.46 -41.96
N GLU A 324 64.43 48.27 -41.43
CA GLU A 324 65.82 47.87 -41.15
C GLU A 324 66.66 47.76 -42.44
N LEU A 325 66.08 47.23 -43.52
CA LEU A 325 66.74 47.13 -44.81
C LEU A 325 66.99 48.52 -45.40
N ASP A 326 65.98 49.41 -45.39
CA ASP A 326 66.11 50.80 -45.86
C ASP A 326 67.18 51.55 -45.06
N GLN A 327 67.23 51.38 -43.74
CA GLN A 327 68.27 51.96 -42.89
C GLN A 327 69.66 51.43 -43.27
N LYS A 328 69.81 50.11 -43.47
CA LYS A 328 71.10 49.51 -43.88
C LYS A 328 71.51 49.96 -45.28
N VAL A 329 70.59 50.04 -46.23
CA VAL A 329 70.85 50.54 -47.59
C VAL A 329 71.27 52.01 -47.54
N THR A 330 70.59 52.84 -46.76
CA THR A 330 70.95 54.26 -46.60
C THR A 330 72.32 54.41 -45.95
N ALA A 331 72.62 53.63 -44.90
CA ALA A 331 73.93 53.63 -44.26
C ALA A 331 75.05 53.18 -45.21
N PHE A 332 74.84 52.11 -45.98
CA PHE A 332 75.79 51.63 -46.97
C PHE A 332 75.99 52.63 -48.11
N LEU A 333 74.94 53.30 -48.58
CA LEU A 333 75.03 54.35 -49.60
C LEU A 333 75.86 55.54 -49.11
N GLU A 334 75.64 55.99 -47.86
CA GLU A 334 76.46 57.06 -47.28
C GLU A 334 77.92 56.62 -47.04
N GLU A 335 78.16 55.38 -46.59
CA GLU A 335 79.51 54.83 -46.44
C GLU A 335 80.23 54.74 -47.80
N SER A 336 79.55 54.22 -48.83
CA SER A 336 80.06 54.12 -50.20
C SER A 336 80.35 55.50 -50.79
N LYS A 337 79.47 56.49 -50.56
CA LYS A 337 79.68 57.88 -50.95
C LYS A 337 80.91 58.48 -50.29
N VAL A 338 81.11 58.26 -48.98
CA VAL A 338 82.33 58.69 -48.26
C VAL A 338 83.57 57.99 -48.82
N ALA A 339 83.50 56.69 -49.10
CA ALA A 339 84.62 55.94 -49.69
C ALA A 339 84.97 56.43 -51.09
N LEU A 340 83.97 56.70 -51.94
CA LEU A 340 84.16 57.27 -53.28
C LEU A 340 84.74 58.69 -53.24
N LEU A 341 84.29 59.53 -52.30
CA LEU A 341 84.88 60.85 -52.10
C LEU A 341 86.35 60.76 -51.69
N LYS A 342 86.69 59.89 -50.73
CA LYS A 342 88.09 59.63 -50.33
C LYS A 342 88.93 59.10 -51.49
N LEU A 343 88.40 58.18 -52.30
CA LEU A 343 89.08 57.64 -53.47
C LEU A 343 89.33 58.74 -54.52
N SER A 344 88.32 59.59 -54.76
CA SER A 344 88.41 60.76 -55.64
C SER A 344 89.46 61.75 -55.16
N GLU A 345 89.44 62.12 -53.87
CA GLU A 345 90.43 63.00 -53.25
C GLU A 345 91.84 62.40 -53.34
N GLY A 346 92.01 61.12 -53.04
CA GLY A 346 93.29 60.42 -53.15
C GLY A 346 93.82 60.35 -54.58
N CYS A 347 92.93 60.12 -55.56
CA CYS A 347 93.29 60.18 -56.99
C CYS A 347 93.70 61.59 -57.39
N GLN A 348 92.94 62.61 -56.98
CA GLN A 348 93.26 64.01 -57.23
C GLN A 348 94.60 64.42 -56.62
N GLU A 349 94.89 63.96 -55.40
CA GLU A 349 96.15 64.24 -54.71
C GLU A 349 97.33 63.51 -55.34
N SER A 350 97.14 62.25 -55.74
CA SER A 350 98.13 61.48 -56.51
C SER A 350 98.44 62.13 -57.86
N VAL A 351 97.42 62.52 -58.62
CA VAL A 351 97.59 63.26 -59.90
C VAL A 351 98.29 64.60 -59.66
N ARG A 352 97.89 65.36 -58.64
CA ARG A 352 98.59 66.60 -58.24
C ARG A 352 100.04 66.32 -57.88
N GLY A 353 100.31 65.27 -57.12
CA GLY A 353 101.65 64.85 -56.71
C GLY A 353 102.52 64.49 -57.90
N GLN A 354 102.01 63.69 -58.83
CA GLN A 354 102.68 63.33 -60.09
C GLN A 354 102.95 64.57 -60.95
N LEU A 355 101.96 65.46 -61.12
CA LEU A 355 102.14 66.73 -61.84
C LEU A 355 103.21 67.62 -61.19
N ARG A 356 103.22 67.71 -59.85
CA ARG A 356 104.24 68.47 -59.10
C ARG A 356 105.62 67.85 -59.28
N ALA A 357 105.73 66.52 -59.18
CA ALA A 357 106.99 65.80 -59.38
C ALA A 357 107.51 65.95 -60.82
N LEU A 358 106.62 65.86 -61.82
CA LEU A 358 106.93 66.15 -63.22
C LEU A 358 107.40 67.59 -63.41
N ALA A 359 106.72 68.57 -62.80
CA ALA A 359 107.13 69.97 -62.87
C ALA A 359 108.50 70.19 -62.22
N VAL A 360 108.76 69.62 -61.03
CA VAL A 360 110.06 69.70 -60.36
C VAL A 360 111.15 69.01 -61.17
N SER A 361 110.86 67.84 -61.75
CA SER A 361 111.79 67.12 -62.61
C SER A 361 112.07 67.89 -63.90
N ALA A 362 111.06 68.48 -64.54
CA ALA A 362 111.21 69.28 -65.76
C ALA A 362 112.02 70.55 -65.47
N VAL A 363 111.73 71.24 -64.36
CA VAL A 363 112.51 72.40 -63.90
C VAL A 363 113.94 72.00 -63.54
N GLY A 364 114.13 70.86 -62.88
CA GLY A 364 115.46 70.32 -62.55
C GLY A 364 116.26 69.92 -63.80
N GLN A 365 115.62 69.27 -64.78
CA GLN A 365 116.23 68.96 -66.07
C GLN A 365 116.59 70.22 -66.85
N LEU A 366 115.73 71.25 -66.83
CA LEU A 366 115.99 72.54 -67.45
C LEU A 366 117.18 73.25 -66.75
N ALA A 367 117.24 73.23 -65.42
CA ALA A 367 118.34 73.78 -64.65
C ALA A 367 119.66 73.04 -64.92
N ASN A 368 119.62 71.72 -65.03
CA ASN A 368 120.80 70.91 -65.37
C ASN A 368 121.28 71.16 -66.80
N THR A 369 120.37 71.24 -67.78
CA THR A 369 120.75 71.60 -69.16
C THR A 369 121.28 73.02 -69.27
N LEU A 370 120.76 73.96 -68.47
CA LEU A 370 121.32 75.31 -68.34
C LEU A 370 122.73 75.30 -67.73
N ASN A 371 122.95 74.51 -66.68
CA ASN A 371 124.27 74.36 -66.06
C ASN A 371 125.26 73.65 -66.98
N GLU A 372 124.85 72.62 -67.71
CA GLU A 372 125.68 71.97 -68.73
C GLU A 372 126.02 72.92 -69.87
N ARG A 373 125.05 73.70 -70.37
CA ARG A 373 125.30 74.75 -71.36
C ARG A 373 126.25 75.82 -70.83
N ALA A 374 126.10 76.25 -69.58
CA ALA A 374 127.00 77.20 -68.95
C ALA A 374 128.41 76.62 -68.79
N ALA A 375 128.54 75.34 -68.44
CA ALA A 375 129.82 74.63 -68.34
C ALA A 375 130.48 74.41 -69.71
N GLU A 376 129.71 74.11 -70.76
CA GLU A 376 130.20 74.03 -72.13
C GLU A 376 130.70 75.38 -72.63
N ILE A 377 129.94 76.46 -72.40
CA ILE A 377 130.35 77.82 -72.74
C ILE A 377 131.65 78.19 -71.99
N ALA A 378 131.76 77.84 -70.71
CA ALA A 378 132.98 78.04 -69.93
C ALA A 378 134.18 77.24 -70.50
N LYS A 379 133.96 75.98 -70.90
CA LYS A 379 134.98 75.14 -71.57
C LYS A 379 135.41 75.72 -72.93
N GLN A 380 134.46 76.17 -73.73
CA GLN A 380 134.71 76.73 -75.05
C GLN A 380 135.49 78.05 -74.96
N ARG A 381 135.18 78.89 -73.97
CA ARG A 381 135.98 80.09 -73.66
C ARG A 381 137.39 79.76 -73.18
N LEU A 382 137.54 78.68 -72.42
CA LEU A 382 138.86 78.24 -71.95
C LEU A 382 139.72 77.69 -73.10
N SER A 383 139.12 76.96 -74.05
CA SER A 383 139.84 76.48 -75.24
C SER A 383 140.23 77.63 -76.18
N GLU A 384 139.36 78.62 -76.38
CA GLU A 384 139.69 79.85 -77.13
C GLU A 384 140.88 80.61 -76.52
N LEU A 385 140.94 80.67 -75.18
CA LEU A 385 142.05 81.30 -74.47
C LEU A 385 143.35 80.50 -74.65
N GLN A 386 143.29 79.17 -74.56
CA GLN A 386 144.44 78.29 -74.76
C GLN A 386 145.00 78.38 -76.19
N ASP A 387 144.16 78.48 -77.20
CA ASP A 387 144.59 78.63 -78.60
C ASP A 387 145.19 80.02 -78.87
N CYS A 388 144.68 81.07 -78.22
CA CYS A 388 145.29 82.40 -78.28
C CYS A 388 146.69 82.44 -77.63
N THR A 389 146.86 81.73 -76.52
CA THR A 389 148.15 81.65 -75.80
C THR A 389 149.18 80.83 -76.60
N ARG A 390 148.74 79.75 -77.28
CA ARG A 390 149.58 78.92 -78.15
C ARG A 390 150.05 79.68 -79.39
N GLY A 391 149.15 80.43 -80.04
CA GLY A 391 149.50 81.27 -81.19
C GLY A 391 150.51 82.37 -80.85
N TYR A 392 150.42 82.95 -79.65
CA TYR A 392 151.37 83.98 -79.19
C TYR A 392 152.78 83.42 -78.95
N LEU A 393 152.88 82.19 -78.42
CA LEU A 393 154.16 81.52 -78.17
C LEU A 393 154.86 81.05 -79.46
N GLU A 394 154.09 80.58 -80.45
CA GLU A 394 154.62 80.19 -81.76
C GLU A 394 155.15 81.40 -82.56
N SER A 395 154.49 82.57 -82.44
CA SER A 395 154.98 83.82 -83.03
C SER A 395 156.34 84.26 -82.45
N ILE A 396 156.52 84.16 -81.12
CA ILE A 396 157.78 84.49 -80.45
C ILE A 396 158.89 83.50 -80.84
N SER A 397 158.58 82.19 -80.94
CA SER A 397 159.53 81.17 -81.41
C SER A 397 159.99 81.41 -82.85
N GLY A 398 159.09 81.87 -83.72
CA GLY A 398 159.41 82.23 -85.11
C GLY A 398 160.39 83.40 -85.22
N SER A 399 160.20 84.45 -84.43
CA SER A 399 161.08 85.64 -84.45
C SER A 399 162.49 85.37 -83.93
N ILE A 400 162.68 84.41 -83.02
CA ILE A 400 164.01 84.03 -82.49
C ILE A 400 164.83 83.22 -83.51
N ALA A 401 164.17 82.39 -84.32
CA ALA A 401 164.83 81.61 -85.37
C ALA A 401 165.37 82.48 -86.53
N GLU A 402 164.70 83.59 -86.84
CA GLU A 402 165.10 84.49 -87.92
C GLU A 402 166.34 85.35 -87.57
N ILE A 403 166.49 85.74 -86.30
CA ILE A 403 167.66 86.49 -85.81
C ILE A 403 168.93 85.61 -85.81
N SER A 404 168.78 84.30 -85.60
CA SER A 404 169.90 83.35 -85.55
C SER A 404 170.49 83.04 -86.93
N LYS A 405 169.75 83.26 -88.02
CA LYS A 405 170.21 82.93 -89.39
C LYS A 405 171.00 84.07 -90.06
N LYS A 406 170.98 85.29 -89.51
CA LYS A 406 171.62 86.48 -90.12
C LYS A 406 173.02 86.81 -89.58
N THR A 407 173.53 86.06 -88.60
CA THR A 407 174.80 86.33 -87.89
C THR A 407 175.96 85.37 -88.22
N ALA A 408 175.73 84.30 -88.99
CA ALA A 408 176.76 83.29 -89.34
C ALA A 408 177.35 83.45 -90.76
N ALA A 409 177.49 84.69 -91.23
CA ALA A 409 178.25 85.04 -92.43
C ALA A 409 179.21 86.21 -92.12
N ARG A 410 180.18 86.02 -91.20
CA ARG A 410 181.41 86.84 -91.06
C ARG A 410 182.31 86.36 -89.90
N ARG A 411 183.17 85.37 -90.17
CA ARG A 411 184.59 85.28 -89.75
C ARG A 411 185.21 84.06 -90.45
N ARG A 412 186.31 84.30 -91.18
CA ARG A 412 187.17 83.34 -91.90
C ARG A 412 188.22 82.76 -90.94
N ASP A 413 188.98 81.80 -91.49
CA ASP A 413 190.34 81.39 -91.12
C ASP A 413 190.50 80.42 -89.95
#